data_AF-A0A0G0QQ56-F1
#
_entry.id   AF-A0A0G0QQ56-F1
#
_cell.length_a   1.000
_cell.length_b   1.000
_cell.length_c   1.000
_cell.angle_alpha   90.00
_cell.angle_beta   90.00
_cell.angle_gamma   90.00
#
_symmetry.space_group_name_H-M   'P 1'
#
loop_
_entity.id
_entity.type
_entity.pdbx_description
1 polymer ?
#
loop_
_entity_poly.entity_id
_entity_poly.type
_entity_poly.pdbx_seq_one_letter_code
_entity_poly.pdbx_strand_id
1 'polypeptide(L)'
;MKILVVCKYGKNRSVYLKNYLETQGYEAQAIGVNAPDLIEQVNESDIVISVHPDILSELKGSVDLSDKKVISLHTEDRPQMVLTDKTPLDGSQWLVFQNTYVYSALIDQIQKYLPLE
;
A
#
# COMPACT_ATOMS: atom_id res chain seq x y z
N MET A 1 -9.34 -16.01 0.98
CA MET A 1 -8.13 -15.29 1.38
C MET A 1 -8.39 -13.81 1.16
N LYS A 2 -8.53 -13.05 2.24
CA LYS A 2 -8.80 -11.60 2.21
C LYS A 2 -7.51 -10.82 2.39
N ILE A 3 -7.24 -9.88 1.50
CA ILE A 3 -6.04 -9.02 1.54
C ILE A 3 -6.44 -7.60 1.95
N LEU A 4 -5.75 -7.05 2.94
CA LEU A 4 -5.88 -5.65 3.33
C LEU A 4 -4.64 -4.86 2.95
N VAL A 5 -4.80 -3.85 2.10
CA VAL A 5 -3.73 -2.93 1.71
C VAL A 5 -3.83 -1.64 2.51
N VAL A 6 -2.78 -1.31 3.26
CA VAL A 6 -2.76 -0.18 4.19
C VAL A 6 -1.81 0.91 3.70
N CYS A 7 -2.32 2.15 3.62
CA CYS A 7 -1.49 3.36 3.49
C CYS A 7 -1.86 4.40 4.54
N LYS A 8 -1.32 5.62 4.48
CA LYS A 8 -1.62 6.66 5.48
C LYS A 8 -3.11 7.04 5.54
N TYR A 9 -3.75 7.13 4.39
CA TYR A 9 -5.11 7.71 4.25
C TYR A 9 -6.11 6.80 3.50
N GLY A 10 -5.73 5.59 3.10
CA GLY A 10 -6.63 4.69 2.35
C GLY A 10 -7.00 5.17 0.95
N LYS A 11 -6.16 6.00 0.32
CA LYS A 11 -6.41 6.59 -0.99
C LYS A 11 -5.39 6.07 -2.00
N ASN A 12 -4.44 6.93 -2.38
CA ASN A 12 -3.58 6.78 -3.54
C ASN A 12 -2.91 5.39 -3.71
N ARG A 13 -1.85 5.09 -2.94
CA ARG A 13 -1.06 3.86 -3.07
C ARG A 13 -1.86 2.59 -2.74
N SER A 14 -2.67 2.62 -1.69
CA SER A 14 -3.44 1.45 -1.26
C SER A 14 -4.55 1.08 -2.24
N VAL A 15 -5.30 2.06 -2.75
CA VAL A 15 -6.36 1.82 -3.74
C VAL A 15 -5.78 1.33 -5.06
N TYR A 16 -4.65 1.91 -5.51
CA TYR A 16 -4.01 1.43 -6.73
C TYR A 16 -3.60 -0.04 -6.62
N LEU A 17 -2.89 -0.40 -5.54
CA LEU A 17 -2.44 -1.78 -5.34
C LEU A 17 -3.62 -2.74 -5.12
N LYS A 18 -4.67 -2.31 -4.39
CA LYS A 18 -5.91 -3.07 -4.24
C LYS A 18 -6.55 -3.37 -5.59
N ASN A 19 -6.70 -2.37 -6.45
CA ASN A 19 -7.28 -2.57 -7.79
C ASN A 19 -6.42 -3.53 -8.62
N TYR A 20 -5.09 -3.39 -8.57
CA TYR A 20 -4.19 -4.33 -9.24
C TYR A 20 -4.41 -5.77 -8.74
N LEU A 21 -4.44 -6.00 -7.44
CA LEU A 21 -4.66 -7.34 -6.86
C LEU A 21 -6.02 -7.92 -7.26
N GLU A 22 -7.07 -7.10 -7.32
CA GLU A 22 -8.38 -7.51 -7.84
C GLU A 22 -8.29 -7.94 -9.31
N THR A 23 -7.53 -7.24 -10.15
CA THR A 23 -7.30 -7.69 -11.55
C THR A 23 -6.53 -9.00 -11.64
N GLN A 24 -5.77 -9.35 -10.61
CA GLN A 24 -5.08 -10.64 -10.49
C GLN A 24 -5.96 -11.74 -9.86
N GLY A 25 -7.22 -11.44 -9.55
CA GLY A 25 -8.20 -12.39 -9.02
C GLY A 25 -8.23 -12.52 -7.50
N TYR A 26 -7.57 -11.63 -6.75
CA TYR A 26 -7.62 -11.63 -5.29
C TYR A 26 -8.76 -10.76 -4.74
N GLU A 27 -9.31 -11.18 -3.60
CA GLU A 27 -10.21 -10.34 -2.80
C GLU A 27 -9.36 -9.35 -1.97
N ALA A 28 -9.37 -8.08 -2.35
CA ALA A 28 -8.53 -7.06 -1.74
C ALA A 28 -9.32 -5.82 -1.33
N GLN A 29 -8.94 -5.24 -0.19
CA GLN A 29 -9.47 -3.98 0.34
C GLN A 29 -8.34 -2.98 0.59
N ALA A 30 -8.69 -1.70 0.64
CA ALA A 30 -7.74 -0.61 0.88
C ALA A 30 -8.20 0.24 2.05
N ILE A 31 -7.30 0.52 3.00
CA ILE A 31 -7.62 1.31 4.19
C ILE A 31 -6.47 2.25 4.59
N GLY A 32 -6.82 3.28 5.36
CA GLY A 32 -5.87 4.16 6.02
C GLY A 32 -5.47 3.60 7.39
N VAL A 33 -4.21 3.75 7.78
CA VAL A 33 -3.73 3.35 9.12
C VAL A 33 -4.38 4.14 10.27
N ASN A 34 -5.09 5.24 9.97
CA ASN A 34 -5.86 6.01 10.94
C ASN A 34 -7.37 5.89 10.72
N ALA A 35 -7.83 4.92 9.92
CA ALA A 35 -9.24 4.72 9.70
C ALA A 35 -9.91 4.12 10.95
N PRO A 36 -11.16 4.52 11.26
CA PRO A 36 -11.86 4.08 12.45
C PRO A 36 -12.15 2.58 12.46
N ASP A 37 -12.31 1.96 11.30
CA ASP A 37 -12.60 0.55 11.10
C ASP A 37 -11.34 -0.32 10.88
N LEU A 38 -10.12 0.24 11.08
CA LEU A 38 -8.87 -0.48 10.82
C LEU A 38 -8.78 -1.82 11.55
N ILE A 39 -9.14 -1.86 12.83
CA ILE A 39 -9.05 -3.06 13.66
C ILE A 39 -9.95 -4.17 13.11
N GLU A 40 -11.18 -3.82 12.74
CA GLU A 40 -12.16 -4.74 12.17
C GLU A 40 -11.66 -5.33 10.85
N GLN A 41 -11.19 -4.47 9.94
CA GLN A 41 -10.67 -4.89 8.64
C GLN A 41 -9.41 -5.78 8.77
N VAL A 42 -8.52 -5.46 9.73
CA VAL A 42 -7.35 -6.29 10.01
C VAL A 42 -7.78 -7.67 10.51
N ASN A 43 -8.73 -7.73 11.45
CA ASN A 43 -9.23 -9.00 11.99
C ASN A 43 -9.84 -9.89 10.91
N GLU A 44 -10.56 -9.31 9.95
CA GLU A 44 -11.15 -10.03 8.82
C GLU A 44 -10.16 -10.45 7.72
N SER A 45 -8.95 -9.89 7.74
CA SER A 45 -7.94 -10.18 6.73
C SER A 45 -7.04 -11.36 7.10
N ASP A 46 -6.54 -12.06 6.09
CA ASP A 46 -5.51 -13.10 6.22
C ASP A 46 -4.11 -12.52 5.97
N ILE A 47 -4.03 -11.60 4.99
CA ILE A 47 -2.79 -10.94 4.58
C ILE A 47 -2.95 -9.42 4.73
N VAL A 48 -1.97 -8.80 5.38
CA VAL A 48 -1.88 -7.34 5.50
C VAL A 48 -0.66 -6.83 4.75
N ILE A 49 -0.88 -5.94 3.79
CA ILE A 49 0.16 -5.33 2.97
C ILE A 49 0.28 -3.85 3.32
N SER A 50 1.42 -3.43 3.88
CA SER A 50 1.73 -2.01 4.08
C SER A 50 2.52 -1.46 2.91
N VAL A 51 2.14 -0.29 2.37
CA VAL A 51 2.82 0.32 1.21
C VAL A 51 4.18 0.98 1.55
N HIS A 52 4.50 1.13 2.83
CA HIS A 52 5.72 1.74 3.33
C HIS A 52 6.07 1.21 4.75
N PRO A 53 7.36 1.09 5.14
CA PRO A 53 7.76 0.62 6.47
C PRO A 53 7.24 1.48 7.63
N ASP A 54 7.16 2.80 7.44
CA ASP A 54 6.59 3.70 8.46
C ASP A 54 5.11 3.39 8.72
N ILE A 55 4.36 3.03 7.68
CA ILE A 55 2.96 2.62 7.82
C ILE A 55 2.86 1.30 8.58
N LEU A 56 3.76 0.36 8.33
CA LEU A 56 3.80 -0.88 9.12
C LEU A 56 4.10 -0.60 10.60
N SER A 57 4.99 0.36 10.86
CA SER A 57 5.37 0.73 12.22
C SER A 57 4.19 1.36 12.98
N GLU A 58 3.45 2.26 12.33
CA GLU A 58 2.20 2.82 12.86
C GLU A 58 1.13 1.73 13.08
N LEU A 59 0.99 0.81 12.12
CA LEU A 59 0.03 -0.28 12.19
C LEU A 59 0.31 -1.21 13.38
N LYS A 60 1.56 -1.66 13.56
CA LYS A 60 1.98 -2.50 14.69
C LYS A 60 1.78 -1.83 16.06
N GLY A 61 1.75 -0.51 16.10
CA GLY A 61 1.42 0.24 17.32
C GLY A 61 -0.08 0.26 17.66
N SER A 62 -0.94 -0.10 16.69
CA SER A 62 -2.40 0.10 16.77
C SER A 62 -3.20 -1.21 16.70
N VAL A 63 -2.66 -2.27 16.10
CA VAL A 63 -3.32 -3.57 15.94
C VAL A 63 -2.35 -4.72 16.21
N ASP A 64 -2.91 -5.85 16.66
CA ASP A 64 -2.19 -7.13 16.66
C ASP A 64 -2.16 -7.72 15.24
N LEU A 65 -0.99 -8.21 14.83
CA LEU A 65 -0.76 -8.83 13.52
C LEU A 65 -0.15 -10.22 13.66
N SER A 66 -0.12 -10.79 14.87
CA SER A 66 0.59 -12.03 15.18
C SER A 66 0.07 -13.25 14.43
N ASP A 67 -1.21 -13.26 14.06
CA ASP A 67 -1.88 -14.29 13.28
C ASP A 67 -1.92 -13.98 11.77
N LYS A 68 -1.38 -12.84 11.34
CA LYS A 68 -1.47 -12.35 9.96
C LYS A 68 -0.18 -12.58 9.18
N LYS A 69 -0.30 -12.84 7.87
CA LYS A 69 0.83 -12.71 6.95
C LYS A 69 1.04 -11.24 6.63
N VAL A 70 2.17 -10.68 7.05
CA VAL A 70 2.49 -9.26 6.87
C VAL A 70 3.50 -9.06 5.76
N ILE A 71 3.16 -8.24 4.77
CA ILE A 71 4.06 -7.83 3.67
C ILE A 71 4.32 -6.34 3.80
N SER A 72 5.60 -5.97 3.89
CA SER A 72 6.03 -4.57 3.89
C SER A 72 6.67 -4.21 2.56
N LEU A 73 6.02 -3.32 1.82
CA LEU A 73 6.58 -2.71 0.63
C LEU A 73 7.29 -1.41 1.01
N HIS A 74 8.28 -1.02 0.23
CA HIS A 74 9.01 0.23 0.41
C HIS A 74 8.79 1.12 -0.81
N THR A 75 7.71 1.90 -0.77
CA THR A 75 7.39 2.84 -1.86
C THR A 75 7.40 4.28 -1.37
N GLU A 76 8.37 5.03 -1.85
CA GLU A 76 8.49 6.46 -1.65
C GLU A 76 7.56 7.21 -2.61
N ASP A 77 6.69 8.06 -2.08
CA ASP A 77 5.74 8.87 -2.87
C ASP A 77 6.05 10.36 -2.86
N ARG A 78 7.17 10.77 -2.26
CA ARG A 78 7.67 12.14 -2.26
C ARG A 78 8.57 12.38 -3.48
N PRO A 79 8.18 13.25 -4.43
CA PRO A 79 8.97 13.53 -5.62
C PRO A 79 10.41 13.93 -5.32
N GLN A 80 10.64 14.74 -4.28
CA GLN A 80 11.97 15.20 -3.88
C GLN A 80 12.92 14.09 -3.41
N MET A 81 12.41 12.90 -3.12
CA MET A 81 13.19 11.73 -2.73
C MET A 81 13.47 10.80 -3.91
N VAL A 82 12.74 10.95 -5.01
CA VAL A 82 12.77 10.06 -6.18
C VAL A 82 13.35 10.77 -7.40
N LEU A 83 12.95 12.01 -7.62
CA LEU A 83 13.42 12.87 -8.70
C LEU A 83 14.64 13.67 -8.22
N THR A 84 15.63 13.81 -9.10
CA THR A 84 16.80 14.65 -8.86
C THR A 84 16.42 16.14 -8.89
N ASP A 85 15.41 16.49 -9.70
CA ASP A 85 14.82 17.82 -9.76
C ASP A 85 13.77 17.98 -8.66
N LYS A 86 13.91 19.04 -7.85
CA LYS A 86 13.04 19.33 -6.70
C LYS A 86 11.82 20.19 -7.07
N THR A 87 11.52 20.29 -8.36
CA THR A 87 10.35 21.01 -8.85
C THR A 87 9.06 20.42 -8.22
N PRO A 88 8.24 21.24 -7.54
CA PRO A 88 6.94 20.81 -7.07
C PRO A 88 6.08 20.35 -8.25
N LEU A 89 5.45 19.18 -8.12
CA LEU A 89 4.57 18.65 -9.15
C LEU A 89 3.11 18.94 -8.78
N ASP A 90 2.32 19.39 -9.75
CA ASP A 90 0.87 19.55 -9.60
C ASP A 90 0.10 18.73 -10.65
N GLY A 91 -1.20 18.57 -10.41
CA GLY A 91 -2.17 17.99 -11.34
C GLY A 91 -1.67 16.77 -12.14
N SER A 92 -1.48 16.99 -13.44
CA SER A 92 -1.07 15.93 -14.38
C SER A 92 0.36 15.45 -14.17
N GLN A 93 1.28 16.34 -13.79
CA GLN A 93 2.68 15.98 -13.52
C GLN A 93 2.78 15.07 -12.30
N TRP A 94 1.99 15.35 -11.27
CA TRP A 94 1.87 14.48 -10.11
C TRP A 94 1.39 13.08 -10.51
N LEU A 95 0.34 13.00 -11.35
CA LEU A 95 -0.19 11.71 -11.81
C LEU A 95 0.85 10.94 -12.66
N VAL A 96 1.58 11.61 -13.54
CA VAL A 96 2.67 11.00 -14.32
C VAL A 96 3.76 10.45 -13.40
N PHE A 97 4.16 11.22 -12.39
CA PHE A 97 5.13 10.77 -11.39
C PHE A 97 4.65 9.52 -10.63
N GLN A 98 3.39 9.53 -10.17
CA GLN A 98 2.81 8.41 -9.47
C GLN A 98 2.79 7.15 -10.34
N ASN A 99 2.33 7.24 -11.59
CA ASN A 99 2.30 6.09 -12.50
C ASN A 99 3.70 5.56 -12.84
N THR A 100 4.64 6.46 -13.13
CA THR A 100 5.96 6.10 -13.63
C THR A 100 6.84 5.50 -12.53
N TYR A 101 6.79 6.07 -11.33
CA TYR A 101 7.75 5.72 -10.26
C TYR A 101 7.08 4.98 -9.11
N VAL A 102 5.98 5.51 -8.57
CA VAL A 102 5.38 5.01 -7.32
C VAL A 102 4.63 3.70 -7.58
N TYR A 103 3.72 3.70 -8.54
CA TYR A 103 2.88 2.56 -8.87
C TYR A 103 3.68 1.43 -9.50
N SER A 104 4.59 1.75 -10.43
CA SER A 104 5.50 0.74 -10.99
C SER A 104 6.29 0.04 -9.89
N ALA A 105 6.88 0.80 -8.94
CA ALA A 105 7.62 0.21 -7.83
C ALA A 105 6.75 -0.63 -6.87
N LEU A 106 5.48 -0.26 -6.66
CA LEU A 106 4.54 -1.09 -5.90
C LEU A 106 4.31 -2.44 -6.59
N ILE A 107 4.09 -2.42 -7.91
CA ILE A 107 3.84 -3.64 -8.68
C ILE A 107 5.09 -4.54 -8.70
N ASP A 108 6.25 -3.98 -9.00
CA ASP A 108 7.52 -4.72 -9.05
C ASP A 108 7.85 -5.38 -7.72
N GLN A 109 7.47 -4.76 -6.60
CA GLN A 109 7.68 -5.33 -5.27
C GLN A 109 6.65 -6.41 -4.94
N ILE A 110 5.35 -6.17 -5.18
CA ILE A 110 4.33 -7.16 -4.82
C ILE A 110 4.43 -8.42 -5.66
N GLN A 111 4.87 -8.33 -6.92
CA GLN A 111 5.03 -9.47 -7.81
C GLN A 111 5.96 -10.55 -7.25
N LYS A 112 6.93 -10.17 -6.40
CA LYS A 112 7.86 -11.10 -5.73
C LYS A 112 7.18 -12.00 -4.70
N TYR A 113 5.97 -11.63 -4.29
CA TYR A 113 5.15 -12.37 -3.33
C TYR A 113 3.97 -13.08 -4.00
N LEU A 114 3.80 -12.96 -5.32
CA LEU A 114 2.75 -13.65 -6.05
C LEU A 114 3.23 -15.05 -6.51
N PRO A 115 2.37 -16.09 -6.48
CA PRO A 115 1.02 -16.07 -5.94
C PRO A 115 1.01 -15.92 -4.41
N LEU A 116 0.00 -15.23 -3.89
CA LEU A 116 -0.16 -15.08 -2.44
C LEU A 116 -0.76 -16.38 -1.89
N GLU A 117 0.01 -17.04 -1.02
CA GLU A 117 -0.37 -18.21 -0.23
C GLU A 117 -0.68 -17.86 1.23
#